data_AF-A0A961US40-F1
#
_entry.id   AF-A0A961US40-F1
#
_cell.length_a   1.000
_cell.length_b   1.000
_cell.length_c   1.000
_cell.angle_alpha   90.00
_cell.angle_beta   90.00
_cell.angle_gamma   90.00
#
_symmetry.space_group_name_H-M   'P 1'
#
loop_
_entity.id
_entity.type
_entity.pdbx_description
1 polymer ?
#
loop_
_entity_poly.entity_id
_entity_poly.type
_entity_poly.pdbx_seq_one_letter_code
_entity_poly.pdbx_strand_id
1 'polypeptide(L)' 'FGAGDLLDVEVPDGPSVLVPFTNEIVPEVDLDTGRVTIDPPAGLFDKPEPRRPKRRRSPKAAGKAPDTESS' A
#
# COMPACT_ATOMS: atom_id res chain seq x y z
N PHE A 1 -11.82 -18.35 7.48
CA PHE A 1 -10.95 -18.35 6.28
C PHE A 1 -9.53 -18.58 6.74
N GLY A 2 -8.94 -19.73 6.40
CA GLY A 2 -7.58 -20.09 6.80
C GLY A 2 -6.54 -19.26 6.06
N ALA A 3 -5.35 -19.12 6.64
CA ALA A 3 -4.20 -18.47 6.00
C ALA A 3 -3.71 -19.36 4.86
N GLY A 4 -4.18 -19.10 3.64
CA GLY A 4 -3.65 -19.73 2.44
C GLY A 4 -2.24 -19.21 2.13
N ASP A 5 -1.54 -19.93 1.25
CA ASP A 5 -0.20 -19.55 0.81
C ASP A 5 -0.22 -18.26 -0.02
N LEU A 6 0.82 -17.46 0.15
CA LEU A 6 1.01 -16.18 -0.54
C LEU A 6 2.36 -16.17 -1.25
N LEU A 7 2.39 -15.62 -2.46
CA LEU A 7 3.60 -15.28 -3.19
C LEU A 7 3.93 -13.81 -2.92
N ASP A 8 5.18 -13.51 -2.55
CA ASP A 8 5.70 -12.15 -2.53
C ASP A 8 6.31 -11.83 -3.89
N VAL A 9 5.72 -10.90 -4.62
CA VAL A 9 6.06 -10.58 -6.00
C VAL A 9 6.63 -9.17 -6.07
N GLU A 10 7.90 -9.06 -6.44
CA GLU A 10 8.55 -7.79 -6.73
C GLU A 10 8.03 -7.22 -8.06
N VAL A 11 7.53 -5.98 -8.02
CA VAL A 11 7.06 -5.27 -9.21
C VAL A 11 8.13 -4.25 -9.62
N PRO A 12 8.56 -4.19 -10.89
CA PRO A 12 9.68 -3.35 -11.31
C PRO A 12 9.59 -1.87 -10.92
N ASP A 13 8.38 -1.29 -10.93
CA ASP A 13 8.13 0.14 -10.71
C ASP A 13 7.23 0.42 -9.50
N GLY A 14 7.17 -0.51 -8.53
CA GLY A 14 6.20 -0.44 -7.43
C GLY A 14 6.65 -1.15 -6.15
N PRO A 15 5.81 -1.09 -5.10
CA PRO A 15 5.99 -1.95 -3.94
C PRO A 15 5.77 -3.42 -4.33
N SER A 16 6.40 -4.34 -3.59
CA SER A 16 6.06 -5.76 -3.71
C SER A 16 4.60 -6.01 -3.34
N VAL A 17 4.01 -7.01 -3.98
CA VAL A 17 2.59 -7.36 -3.85
C VAL A 17 2.47 -8.80 -3.38
N LEU A 18 1.55 -9.04 -2.44
CA LEU A 18 1.22 -10.38 -1.97
C LEU A 18 0.09 -10.96 -2.81
N VAL A 19 0.36 -12.08 -3.46
CA VAL A 19 -0.58 -12.76 -4.38
C VAL A 19 -1.02 -14.09 -3.77
N PRO A 20 -2.33 -14.37 -3.64
CA PRO A 20 -2.82 -15.69 -3.23
C PRO A 20 -2.38 -16.78 -4.18
N PHE A 21 -1.78 -17.86 -3.65
CA PHE A 21 -1.36 -18.99 -4.47
C PHE A 21 -2.51 -19.98 -4.66
N THR A 22 -3.50 -19.59 -5.46
CA THR A 22 -4.67 -20.39 -5.82
C THR A 22 -4.78 -20.55 -7.32
N ASN A 23 -5.43 -21.62 -7.81
CA ASN A 23 -5.61 -21.86 -9.25
C ASN A 23 -6.43 -20.77 -9.97
N GLU A 24 -7.21 -19.98 -9.23
CA GLU A 24 -7.98 -18.86 -9.81
C GLU A 24 -7.07 -17.68 -10.16
N ILE A 25 -6.05 -17.43 -9.34
CA ILE A 25 -5.13 -16.29 -9.51
C ILE A 25 -3.83 -16.71 -10.20
N VAL A 26 -3.38 -17.95 -10.00
CA VAL A 26 -2.15 -18.51 -10.54
C VAL A 26 -2.50 -19.77 -11.33
N PRO A 27 -3.08 -19.64 -12.54
CA PRO A 27 -3.56 -20.77 -13.30
C PRO A 27 -2.45 -21.68 -13.84
N GLU A 28 -1.22 -21.16 -14.00
CA GLU A 28 -0.12 -21.90 -14.62
C GLU A 28 1.23 -21.65 -13.93
N VAL A 29 1.98 -22.74 -13.72
CA VAL A 29 3.34 -22.74 -13.19
C VAL A 29 4.21 -23.63 -14.08
N ASP A 30 5.18 -23.02 -14.76
CA ASP A 30 6.18 -23.70 -15.57
C ASP A 30 7.50 -23.75 -14.78
N LEU A 31 7.81 -24.93 -14.26
CA LEU A 31 9.02 -25.17 -13.46
C LEU A 31 10.27 -25.35 -14.33
N ASP A 32 10.11 -25.76 -15.59
CA ASP A 32 11.23 -25.97 -16.52
C ASP A 32 11.83 -24.63 -16.95
N THR A 33 10.97 -23.63 -17.19
CA THR A 33 11.40 -22.27 -17.56
C THR A 33 11.43 -21.30 -16.38
N GLY A 34 10.96 -21.71 -15.20
CA GLY A 34 10.89 -20.88 -14.00
C GLY A 34 9.92 -19.72 -14.14
N ARG A 35 8.75 -19.96 -14.75
CA ARG A 35 7.73 -18.93 -15.04
C ARG A 35 6.41 -19.23 -14.37
N VAL A 36 5.70 -18.17 -14.02
CA VAL A 36 4.37 -18.23 -13.40
C VAL A 36 3.45 -17.27 -14.13
N THR A 37 2.27 -17.74 -14.54
CA THR A 37 1.21 -16.89 -15.09
C THR A 37 0.31 -16.46 -13.93
N ILE A 38 0.10 -15.15 -13.78
CA ILE A 38 -0.80 -14.57 -12.77
C ILE A 38 -1.94 -13.87 -13.49
N ASP A 39 -3.19 -14.19 -13.12
CA ASP A 39 -4.41 -13.49 -13.54
C ASP A 39 -4.94 -12.64 -12.36
N PRO A 40 -4.48 -11.38 -12.23
CA PRO A 40 -4.74 -10.58 -11.05
C PRO A 40 -6.12 -9.90 -11.08
N PRO A 41 -6.78 -9.72 -9.92
CA PRO A 41 -7.90 -8.81 -9.81
C PRO A 41 -7.47 -7.37 -10.14
N ALA A 42 -8.40 -6.59 -10.68
CA ALA A 42 -8.17 -5.19 -11.03
C ALA A 42 -7.62 -4.40 -9.82
N GLY A 43 -6.61 -3.57 -10.06
CA GLY A 43 -5.97 -2.77 -9.01
C GLY A 43 -4.81 -3.43 -8.28
N LEU A 44 -4.58 -4.74 -8.43
CA LEU A 44 -3.55 -5.45 -7.67
C LEU A 44 -2.12 -4.99 -8.02
N PHE A 45 -1.86 -4.70 -9.29
CA PHE A 45 -0.55 -4.22 -9.77
C PHE A 45 -0.56 -2.75 -10.24
N ASP A 46 -1.62 -2.00 -9.90
CA ASP A 46 -1.71 -0.60 -10.28
C ASP A 46 -0.66 0.23 -9.53
N LYS A 47 -0.09 1.23 -10.21
CA LYS A 47 0.88 2.14 -9.59
C LYS A 47 0.19 2.89 -8.45
N PRO A 48 0.79 2.94 -7.25
CA PRO A 48 0.21 3.72 -6.16
C PRO A 48 0.10 5.19 -6.57
N GLU A 49 -1.11 5.73 -6.52
CA GLU A 49 -1.35 7.17 -6.67
C GLU A 49 -0.44 7.94 -5.70
N PRO A 50 0.25 9.00 -6.16
CA PRO A 50 1.13 9.77 -5.29
C PRO A 50 0.31 10.30 -4.12
N ARG A 51 0.66 9.87 -2.90
CA ARG A 51 -0.01 10.31 -1.68
C ARG A 51 0.07 11.83 -1.60
N ARG A 52 -1.03 12.54 -1.87
CA ARG A 52 -1.12 13.97 -1.60
C ARG A 52 -0.78 14.16 -0.12
N PRO A 53 0.25 14.96 0.23
CA PRO A 53 0.61 15.14 1.61
C PRO A 53 -0.61 15.66 2.36
N LYS A 54 -1.06 14.92 3.38
CA LYS A 54 -2.05 15.43 4.33
C LYS A 54 -1.45 16.72 4.86
N ARG A 55 -2.01 17.88 4.47
CA ARG A 55 -1.63 19.18 5.00
C ARG A 55 -1.51 19.00 6.52
N ARG A 56 -0.27 18.97 7.04
CA ARG A 56 -0.01 19.00 8.49
C ARG A 56 -0.89 20.13 8.98
N ARG A 57 -1.89 19.83 9.81
CA ARG A 57 -2.65 20.86 10.49
C ARG A 57 -1.61 21.75 11.14
N SER A 58 -1.53 23.00 10.66
CA SER A 58 -0.67 24.01 11.26
C SER A 58 -0.93 23.99 12.75
N PRO A 59 0.08 23.94 13.62
CA PRO A 59 -0.16 24.20 15.03
C PRO A 59 -0.77 25.60 15.10
N LYS A 60 -1.99 25.69 15.64
CA LYS A 60 -2.62 26.98 15.95
C LYS A 60 -1.76 27.65 17.01
N ALA A 61 -0.79 28.44 16.57
CA ALA A 61 -0.21 29.50 17.37
C ALA A 61 -1.32 30.51 17.71
N ALA A 62 -1.11 31.23 18.82
CA ALA A 62 -1.92 32.33 19.35
C ALA A 62 -3.11 31.96 20.26
N GLY A 63 -2.78 31.74 21.53
CA GLY A 63 -3.57 32.22 22.66
C GLY A 63 -2.64 33.06 23.54
N LYS A 64 -2.56 34.35 23.26
CA LYS A 64 -1.82 35.35 24.03
C LYS A 64 -2.48 35.44 25.42
N ALA A 65 -1.72 35.23 26.50
CA ALA A 65 -2.17 35.64 27.83
C ALA A 65 -2.31 37.18 27.85
N PRO A 66 -3.39 37.76 28.38
CA PRO A 66 -3.35 39.17 28.73
C PRO A 66 -2.58 39.33 30.04
N ASP A 67 -1.42 39.96 29.91
CA ASP A 67 -0.67 40.58 30.99
C ASP A 67 -1.55 41.62 31.73
N THR A 68 -1.49 41.56 33.06
CA THR A 68 -1.39 42.69 34.02
C THR A 68 -2.40 43.85 33.96
N GLU A 69 -3.13 44.07 35.07
CA GLU A 69 -2.89 45.17 36.04
C GLU A 69 -4.17 45.76 36.68
N SER A 70 -4.08 46.05 37.99
CA SER A 70 -4.87 46.99 38.82
C SER A 70 -6.35 46.68 39.06
N SER A 71 -6.90 46.75 40.28
CA SER A 71 -6.53 47.52 41.46
C SER A 71 -7.07 46.87 42.74
#